data_AF-A0A497K611-F1
#
_entry.id   AF-A0A497K611-F1
#
_cell.length_a   1.000
_cell.length_b   1.000
_cell.length_c   1.000
_cell.angle_alpha   90.00
_cell.angle_beta   90.00
_cell.angle_gamma   90.00
#
_symmetry.space_group_name_H-M   'P 1'
#
loop_
_entity.id
_entity.type
_entity.pdbx_description
1 polymer ?
#
loop_
_entity_poly.entity_id
_entity_poly.type
_entity_poly.pdbx_seq_one_letter_code
_entity_poly.pdbx_strand_id
1 'polypeptide(L)'
;MSPVIATVILVAVAITVAVSVAFWMGGITGQYTRFEKLQVQDPLTTHEANGNWTLIFIVKNVGSTDATVDSVFINGKTPSQWPSSSIVANITSSGVTISSGNQAAIKVSIDDDNSGLSSGTAIEVKFRTASGYEYPKMVTLP
;
A
#
# COMPACT_ATOMS: atom_id res chain seq x y z
N MET A 1 -53.63 -15.08 -25.60
CA MET A 1 -52.87 -13.87 -25.20
C MET A 1 -53.06 -12.82 -26.27
N SER A 2 -53.56 -11.63 -25.93
CA SER A 2 -53.70 -10.54 -26.90
C SER A 2 -52.32 -10.01 -27.30
N PRO A 3 -52.06 -9.71 -28.59
CA PRO A 3 -50.82 -9.07 -29.04
C PRO A 3 -50.45 -7.83 -28.24
N VAL A 4 -51.44 -7.11 -27.73
CA VAL A 4 -51.26 -5.92 -26.87
C VAL A 4 -50.67 -6.27 -25.51
N ILE A 5 -51.01 -7.42 -24.94
CA ILE A 5 -50.48 -7.86 -23.65
C ILE A 5 -49.00 -8.25 -23.80
N ALA A 6 -48.65 -8.86 -24.92
CA ALA A 6 -47.26 -9.23 -25.21
C ALA A 6 -46.36 -8.00 -25.32
N THR A 7 -46.80 -6.94 -25.99
CA THR A 7 -45.99 -5.71 -26.12
C THR A 7 -45.80 -4.99 -24.79
N VAL A 8 -46.84 -4.95 -23.93
CA VAL A 8 -46.72 -4.35 -22.59
C VAL A 8 -45.71 -5.11 -21.73
N ILE A 9 -45.76 -6.45 -21.73
CA ILE A 9 -44.80 -7.27 -20.96
C ILE A 9 -43.38 -7.07 -21.50
N LEU A 10 -43.18 -7.08 -22.82
CA LEU A 10 -41.87 -6.89 -23.42
C LEU A 10 -41.27 -5.51 -23.11
N VAL A 11 -42.07 -4.44 -23.21
CA VAL A 11 -41.62 -3.09 -22.87
C VAL A 11 -41.30 -2.96 -21.38
N ALA A 12 -42.14 -3.52 -20.51
CA ALA A 12 -41.89 -3.51 -19.07
C ALA A 12 -40.58 -4.22 -18.73
N VAL A 13 -40.37 -5.44 -19.23
CA VAL A 13 -39.14 -6.21 -18.99
C VAL A 13 -37.93 -5.48 -19.57
N ALA A 14 -38.03 -4.93 -20.78
CA ALA A 14 -36.95 -4.18 -21.41
C ALA A 14 -36.49 -2.98 -20.58
N ILE A 15 -37.43 -2.18 -20.06
CA ILE A 15 -37.10 -1.05 -19.19
C ILE A 15 -36.46 -1.54 -17.88
N THR A 16 -37.02 -2.60 -17.28
CA THR A 16 -36.52 -3.13 -16.01
C THR A 16 -35.08 -3.59 -16.14
N VAL A 17 -34.77 -4.37 -17.18
CA VAL A 17 -33.40 -4.87 -17.43
C VAL A 17 -32.44 -3.73 -17.75
N ALA A 18 -32.86 -2.76 -18.57
CA ALA A 18 -32.02 -1.61 -18.91
C ALA A 18 -31.59 -0.81 -17.67
N VAL A 19 -32.52 -0.55 -16.75
CA VAL A 19 -32.25 0.16 -15.50
C VAL A 19 -31.33 -0.68 -14.58
N SER A 20 -31.57 -1.98 -14.46
CA SER A 20 -30.71 -2.87 -13.67
C SER A 20 -29.26 -2.88 -14.17
N VAL A 21 -29.05 -2.96 -15.49
CA VAL A 21 -27.71 -2.94 -16.08
C VAL A 21 -27.05 -1.59 -15.89
N ALA A 22 -27.79 -0.48 -16.04
CA ALA A 22 -27.26 0.86 -15.82
C ALA A 22 -26.75 1.05 -14.37
N PHE A 23 -27.51 0.62 -13.37
CA PHE A 23 -27.07 0.67 -11.97
C PHE A 23 -25.89 -0.25 -11.70
N TRP A 24 -25.86 -1.44 -12.31
CA TRP A 24 -24.75 -2.37 -12.17
C TRP A 24 -23.45 -1.80 -12.76
N MET A 25 -23.50 -1.22 -13.96
CA MET A 25 -22.35 -0.57 -14.59
C MET A 25 -21.87 0.66 -13.80
N GLY A 26 -22.81 1.45 -13.25
CA GLY A 26 -22.50 2.56 -12.36
C GLY A 26 -21.80 2.11 -11.07
N GLY A 27 -22.30 1.03 -10.46
CA GLY A 27 -21.70 0.43 -9.26
C GLY A 27 -20.29 -0.09 -9.48
N ILE A 28 -20.04 -0.74 -10.63
CA ILE A 28 -18.72 -1.19 -11.03
C ILE A 28 -17.73 -0.03 -11.17
N THR A 29 -18.14 1.06 -11.80
CA THR A 29 -17.29 2.24 -12.01
C THR A 29 -16.89 2.89 -10.68
N GLY A 30 -17.81 2.93 -9.70
CA GLY A 30 -17.52 3.44 -8.36
C GLY A 30 -16.46 2.63 -7.60
N GLN A 31 -16.37 1.32 -7.85
CA GLN A 31 -15.38 0.46 -7.22
C GLN A 31 -13.98 0.61 -7.85
N TYR A 32 -13.90 0.79 -9.17
CA TYR A 32 -12.62 0.91 -9.88
C TYR A 32 -12.01 2.32 -9.88
N THR A 33 -12.80 3.36 -9.55
CA THR A 33 -12.30 4.75 -9.44
C THR A 33 -11.68 5.06 -8.07
N ARG A 34 -11.94 4.22 -7.06
CA ARG A 34 -11.26 4.24 -5.76
C ARG A 34 -10.05 3.34 -5.83
N PHE A 35 -8.87 3.92 -5.95
CA PHE A 35 -7.63 3.18 -6.02
C PHE A 35 -6.64 3.67 -4.97
N GLU A 36 -5.96 2.72 -4.35
CA GLU A 36 -4.85 2.97 -3.46
C GLU A 36 -3.58 3.07 -4.31
N LYS A 37 -2.78 4.12 -4.12
CA LYS A 37 -1.49 4.23 -4.79
C LYS A 37 -0.51 4.99 -3.91
N LEU A 38 0.50 4.30 -3.41
CA LEU A 38 1.59 4.91 -2.67
C LEU A 38 2.79 5.19 -3.58
N GLN A 39 3.47 6.30 -3.31
CA GLN A 39 4.78 6.64 -3.85
C GLN A 39 5.77 6.67 -2.70
N VAL A 40 6.79 5.81 -2.77
CA VAL A 40 7.89 5.76 -1.82
C VAL A 40 9.03 6.59 -2.39
N GLN A 41 9.38 7.70 -1.73
CA GLN A 41 10.51 8.53 -2.11
C GLN A 41 11.84 7.87 -1.72
N ASP A 42 12.95 8.38 -2.29
CA ASP A 42 14.27 8.00 -1.82
C ASP A 42 14.42 8.34 -0.33
N PRO A 43 14.90 7.41 0.51
CA PRO A 43 15.01 7.66 1.93
C PRO A 43 16.16 8.60 2.24
N LEU A 44 16.01 9.35 3.33
CA LEU A 44 17.14 9.96 4.00
C LEU A 44 17.85 8.89 4.83
N THR A 45 19.11 8.62 4.52
CA THR A 45 19.95 7.63 5.22
C THR A 45 20.93 8.35 6.14
N THR A 46 20.92 8.05 7.43
CA THR A 46 21.90 8.55 8.40
C THR A 46 22.59 7.38 9.08
N HIS A 47 23.91 7.46 9.22
CA HIS A 47 24.68 6.56 10.09
C HIS A 47 24.86 7.26 11.44
N GLU A 48 24.23 6.71 12.47
CA GLU A 48 24.22 7.29 13.81
C GLU A 48 25.52 6.97 14.55
N ALA A 49 25.88 7.80 15.53
CA ALA A 49 27.13 7.64 16.29
C ALA A 49 27.20 6.34 17.12
N ASN A 50 26.05 5.66 17.29
CA ASN A 50 25.95 4.36 17.97
C ASN A 50 26.18 3.16 17.04
N GLY A 51 26.54 3.38 15.77
CA GLY A 51 26.73 2.31 14.78
C GLY A 51 25.45 1.86 14.08
N ASN A 52 24.30 2.47 14.35
CA ASN A 52 23.05 2.09 13.69
C ASN A 52 22.79 2.94 12.45
N TRP A 53 22.24 2.34 11.40
CA TRP A 53 21.67 3.08 10.29
C TRP A 53 20.21 3.44 10.55
N THR A 54 19.85 4.68 10.25
CA THR A 54 18.48 5.15 10.24
C THR A 54 18.10 5.54 8.81
N LEU A 55 17.05 4.88 8.30
CA LEU A 55 16.44 5.15 7.01
C LEU A 55 15.07 5.81 7.26
N ILE A 56 14.87 7.02 6.74
CA ILE A 56 13.59 7.73 6.83
C ILE A 56 12.96 7.76 5.45
N PHE A 57 11.91 6.96 5.26
CA PHE A 57 11.16 6.90 4.01
C PHE A 57 9.97 7.86 4.07
N ILE A 58 9.87 8.76 3.10
CA ILE A 58 8.66 9.56 2.90
C ILE A 58 7.75 8.80 1.96
N VAL A 59 6.61 8.34 2.47
CA VAL A 59 5.59 7.62 1.71
C VAL A 59 4.42 8.56 1.47
N LYS A 60 4.12 8.86 0.20
CA LYS A 60 3.03 9.74 -0.21
C LYS A 60 1.90 8.94 -0.81
N ASN A 61 0.67 9.20 -0.39
CA ASN A 61 -0.51 8.65 -1.03
C ASN A 61 -0.92 9.54 -2.21
N VAL A 62 -0.80 9.00 -3.42
CA VAL A 62 -1.24 9.62 -4.68
C VAL A 62 -2.49 8.94 -5.26
N GLY A 63 -3.08 8.00 -4.50
CA GLY A 63 -4.35 7.37 -4.80
C GLY A 63 -5.54 8.30 -4.55
N SER A 64 -6.74 7.80 -4.86
CA SER A 64 -8.01 8.48 -4.59
C SER A 64 -8.68 8.01 -3.28
N THR A 65 -8.08 7.04 -2.60
CA THR A 65 -8.53 6.52 -1.29
C THR A 65 -7.38 6.48 -0.30
N ASP A 66 -7.72 6.50 0.98
CA ASP A 66 -6.75 6.38 2.07
C ASP A 66 -6.07 5.01 2.02
N ALA A 67 -4.77 4.99 2.31
CA ALA A 67 -3.91 3.82 2.26
C ALA A 67 -3.36 3.56 3.65
N THR A 68 -3.35 2.30 4.11
CA THR A 68 -2.72 1.97 5.41
C THR A 68 -1.56 1.03 5.18
N VAL A 69 -0.35 1.45 5.53
CA VAL A 69 0.84 0.60 5.51
C VAL A 69 0.86 -0.23 6.78
N ASP A 70 0.74 -1.54 6.66
CA ASP A 70 0.62 -2.46 7.80
C ASP A 70 1.95 -3.14 8.14
N SER A 71 2.82 -3.32 7.15
CA SER A 71 4.03 -4.10 7.30
C SER A 71 5.14 -3.60 6.38
N VAL A 72 6.37 -3.74 6.86
CA VAL A 72 7.59 -3.47 6.13
C VAL A 72 8.40 -4.75 6.08
N PHE A 73 8.97 -5.03 4.93
CA PHE A 73 9.88 -6.15 4.69
C PHE A 73 11.23 -5.60 4.27
N ILE A 74 12.29 -6.23 4.75
CA ILE A 74 13.66 -5.89 4.38
C ILE A 74 14.30 -7.18 3.87
N ASN A 75 14.74 -7.17 2.62
CA ASN A 75 15.22 -8.36 1.89
C ASN A 75 14.26 -9.56 2.05
N GLY A 76 12.95 -9.30 1.95
CA GLY A 76 11.90 -10.31 2.04
C GLY A 76 11.56 -10.82 3.46
N LYS A 77 12.19 -10.29 4.51
CA LYS A 77 11.93 -10.66 5.91
C LYS A 77 11.23 -9.54 6.67
N THR A 78 10.26 -9.87 7.53
CA THR A 78 9.69 -8.90 8.48
C THR A 78 10.71 -8.56 9.57
N PRO A 79 10.62 -7.39 10.22
CA PRO A 79 11.53 -7.00 11.31
C PRO A 79 11.65 -8.06 12.42
N SER A 80 10.57 -8.80 12.71
CA SER A 80 10.55 -9.90 13.67
C SER A 80 11.34 -11.14 13.28
N GLN A 81 11.67 -11.31 12.00
CA GLN A 81 12.47 -12.43 11.47
C GLN A 81 13.97 -12.14 11.46
N TRP A 82 14.36 -10.90 11.77
CA TRP A 82 15.77 -10.55 11.96
C TRP A 82 16.23 -10.93 13.37
N PRO A 83 17.49 -11.37 13.52
CA PRO A 83 18.04 -11.68 14.84
C PRO A 83 17.94 -10.45 15.77
N SER A 84 17.79 -10.69 17.07
CA SER A 84 18.04 -9.71 18.14
C SER A 84 17.47 -8.29 17.99
N SER A 85 16.30 -8.09 17.36
CA SER A 85 15.76 -6.76 17.07
C SER A 85 16.71 -5.87 16.26
N SER A 86 17.61 -6.47 15.47
CA SER A 86 18.58 -5.75 14.63
C SER A 86 17.94 -4.87 13.58
N ILE A 87 16.63 -5.03 13.35
CA ILE A 87 15.85 -4.11 12.55
C ILE A 87 14.59 -3.73 13.32
N VAL A 88 14.34 -2.42 13.43
CA VAL A 88 13.12 -1.85 13.98
C VAL A 88 12.49 -0.91 12.96
N ALA A 89 11.25 -1.18 12.57
CA ALA A 89 10.43 -0.25 11.79
C ALA A 89 9.41 0.43 12.71
N ASN A 90 9.22 1.75 12.58
CA ASN A 90 8.22 2.48 13.35
C ASN A 90 6.82 2.34 12.70
N ILE A 91 6.31 1.11 12.72
CA ILE A 91 4.95 0.78 12.33
C ILE A 91 4.28 0.13 13.54
N THR A 92 3.20 0.74 14.01
CA THR A 92 2.40 0.20 15.11
C THR A 92 1.56 -0.98 14.62
N SER A 93 1.01 -1.79 15.53
CA SER A 93 0.14 -2.92 15.17
C SER A 93 -1.11 -2.51 14.38
N SER A 94 -1.51 -1.24 14.44
CA SER A 94 -2.62 -0.68 13.67
C SER A 94 -2.23 -0.18 12.28
N GLY A 95 -0.92 -0.19 11.95
CA GLY A 95 -0.39 0.38 10.72
C GLY A 95 -0.32 1.91 10.72
N VAL A 96 0.23 2.46 9.63
CA VAL A 96 0.30 3.91 9.38
C VAL A 96 -0.68 4.24 8.26
N THR A 97 -1.79 4.90 8.61
CA THR A 97 -2.78 5.38 7.63
C THR A 97 -2.34 6.71 7.04
N ILE A 98 -2.32 6.78 5.72
CA ILE A 98 -1.96 7.94 4.91
C ILE A 98 -3.18 8.32 4.09
N SER A 99 -3.81 9.43 4.43
CA SER A 99 -4.97 9.90 3.69
C SER A 99 -4.60 10.35 2.27
N SER A 100 -5.57 10.28 1.37
CA SER A 100 -5.39 10.66 -0.04
C SER A 100 -4.76 12.05 -0.17
N GLY A 101 -3.64 12.14 -0.91
CA GLY A 101 -2.89 13.39 -1.14
C GLY A 101 -1.85 13.73 -0.07
N ASN A 102 -1.88 13.07 1.09
CA ASN A 102 -0.95 13.30 2.19
C ASN A 102 0.27 12.37 2.15
N GLN A 103 1.23 12.63 3.05
CA GLN A 103 2.44 11.84 3.20
C GLN A 103 2.71 11.53 4.67
N ALA A 104 3.39 10.41 4.92
CA ALA A 104 3.88 10.02 6.23
C ALA A 104 5.35 9.60 6.15
N ALA A 105 6.08 9.79 7.25
CA ALA A 105 7.46 9.34 7.39
C ALA A 105 7.47 7.99 8.11
N ILE A 106 8.04 6.97 7.47
CA ILE A 106 8.28 5.65 8.08
C ILE A 106 9.78 5.52 8.32
N LYS A 107 10.14 5.42 9.60
CA LYS A 107 11.52 5.20 10.04
C LYS A 107 11.81 3.71 10.12
N VAL A 108 12.91 3.29 9.51
CA VAL A 108 13.49 1.95 9.63
C VAL A 108 14.90 2.12 10.20
N SER A 109 15.15 1.54 11.38
CA SER A 109 16.47 1.48 12.00
C SER A 109 17.07 0.10 11.83
N ILE A 110 18.33 0.04 11.42
CA ILE A 110 19.11 -1.18 11.20
C ILE A 110 20.36 -1.08 12.09
N ASP A 111 20.61 -2.13 12.86
CA ASP A 111 21.79 -2.32 13.70
C ASP A 111 22.89 -2.97 12.85
N ASP A 112 24.03 -2.29 12.68
CA ASP A 112 25.18 -2.76 11.88
C ASP A 112 25.75 -4.08 12.43
N ASP A 113 25.99 -4.13 13.75
CA ASP A 113 26.70 -5.24 14.39
C ASP A 113 25.95 -6.57 14.32
N ASN A 114 24.60 -6.52 14.35
CA ASN A 114 23.78 -7.72 14.48
C ASN A 114 22.95 -8.06 13.23
N SER A 115 22.77 -7.12 12.29
CA SER A 115 22.02 -7.40 11.07
C SER A 115 22.83 -8.21 10.05
N GLY A 116 24.16 -8.17 10.11
CA GLY A 116 25.03 -8.77 9.09
C GLY A 116 24.90 -8.07 7.72
N LEU A 117 24.27 -6.90 7.69
CA LEU A 117 24.31 -5.97 6.57
C LEU A 117 25.50 -5.05 6.81
N SER A 118 26.33 -4.83 5.80
CA SER A 118 27.46 -3.90 5.88
C SER A 118 27.23 -2.67 5.00
N SER A 119 27.96 -1.58 5.30
CA SER A 119 28.08 -0.42 4.40
C SER A 119 28.37 -0.85 2.96
N GLY A 120 27.72 -0.18 2.00
CA GLY A 120 27.79 -0.48 0.58
C GLY A 120 26.86 -1.60 0.08
N THR A 121 26.16 -2.29 0.98
CA THR A 121 25.18 -3.33 0.59
C THR A 121 23.86 -2.68 0.14
N ALA A 122 23.32 -3.14 -1.00
CA ALA A 122 21.98 -2.78 -1.44
C ALA A 122 20.93 -3.65 -0.72
N ILE A 123 19.97 -2.98 -0.06
CA ILE A 123 18.83 -3.62 0.59
C ILE A 123 17.54 -3.28 -0.15
N GLU A 124 16.63 -4.25 -0.23
CA GLU A 124 15.27 -4.04 -0.68
C GLU A 124 14.39 -3.77 0.53
N VAL A 125 13.79 -2.57 0.60
CA VAL A 125 12.76 -2.23 1.59
C VAL A 125 11.42 -2.22 0.88
N LYS A 126 10.51 -3.06 1.33
CA LYS A 126 9.19 -3.25 0.72
C LYS A 126 8.10 -2.89 1.73
N PHE A 127 7.26 -1.95 1.34
CA PHE A 127 6.09 -1.53 2.13
C PHE A 127 4.88 -2.29 1.63
N ARG A 128 4.17 -2.98 2.51
CA ARG A 128 2.90 -3.63 2.20
C ARG A 128 1.76 -2.85 2.87
N THR A 129 0.68 -2.71 2.13
CA THR A 129 -0.55 -2.09 2.63
C THR A 129 -1.55 -3.14 3.09
N ALA A 130 -2.48 -2.74 3.96
CA ALA A 130 -3.58 -3.59 4.41
C ALA A 130 -4.45 -4.10 3.24
N SER A 131 -4.44 -3.39 2.11
CA SER A 131 -5.08 -3.78 0.85
C SER A 131 -4.33 -4.88 0.09
N GLY A 132 -3.13 -5.25 0.53
CA GLY A 132 -2.27 -6.28 -0.07
C GLY A 132 -1.32 -5.78 -1.16
N TYR A 133 -1.26 -4.46 -1.42
CA TYR A 133 -0.31 -3.91 -2.40
C TYR A 133 1.09 -3.82 -1.81
N GLU A 134 2.11 -4.05 -2.63
CA GLU A 134 3.51 -3.99 -2.25
C GLU A 134 4.26 -2.92 -3.03
N TYR A 135 5.06 -2.13 -2.32
CA TYR A 135 5.85 -1.03 -2.87
C TYR A 135 7.33 -1.26 -2.50
N PRO A 136 8.09 -1.98 -3.35
CA PRO A 136 9.51 -2.21 -3.12
C PRO A 136 10.34 -0.97 -3.50
N LYS A 137 11.40 -0.73 -2.72
CA LYS A 137 12.39 0.31 -2.94
C LYS A 137 13.78 -0.25 -2.62
N MET A 138 14.69 -0.17 -3.58
CA MET A 138 16.10 -0.51 -3.34
C MET A 138 16.84 0.70 -2.78
N VAL A 139 17.66 0.47 -1.77
CA VAL A 139 18.45 1.49 -1.09
C VAL A 139 19.81 0.90 -0.78
N THR A 140 20.87 1.64 -1.07
CA THR A 140 22.23 1.25 -0.68
C THR A 140 22.55 1.86 0.68
N LEU A 141 23.06 1.04 1.59
CA LEU A 141 23.55 1.53 2.88
C LEU A 141 24.83 2.35 2.69
N PRO A 142 24.92 3.55 3.28
CA PRO A 142 26.08 4.43 3.16
C PRO A 142 27.32 3.87 3.85
#